data_AF-A0A840TQQ2-F1
#
_entry.id   AF-A0A840TQQ2-F1
#
_cell.length_a   1.000
_cell.length_b   1.000
_cell.length_c   1.000
_cell.angle_alpha   90.00
_cell.angle_beta   90.00
_cell.angle_gamma   90.00
#
_symmetry.space_group_name_H-M   'P 1'
#
loop_
_entity.id
_entity.type
_entity.pdbx_description
1 polymer ?
#
loop_
_entity_poly.entity_id
_entity_poly.type
_entity_poly.pdbx_seq_one_letter_code
_entity_poly.pdbx_strand_id
1 'polypeptide(L)'
;MFPYHDGVWRSDSMRVPVEQAVYDPSGTLWLSNSKNLFTTDNRQVIDLSALADPVTQFFWDLENQLYAATTDGLYWMADTWQPITPLKGRLIHALVQDADSTLWVATSDGLWQRKKSNGSTWTKR
;
A
#
# COMPACT_ATOMS: atom_id res chain seq x y z
N MET A 1 -0.67 18.80 -12.34
CA MET A 1 -1.83 19.51 -12.93
C MET A 1 -1.71 19.39 -14.44
N PHE A 2 -2.70 18.82 -15.13
CA PHE A 2 -2.66 18.56 -16.57
C PHE A 2 -3.29 19.73 -17.34
N PRO A 3 -2.52 20.59 -18.03
CA PRO A 3 -3.12 21.61 -18.88
C PRO A 3 -3.63 20.95 -20.17
N TYR A 4 -4.90 21.19 -20.48
CA TYR A 4 -5.50 20.84 -21.76
C TYR A 4 -5.29 22.00 -22.73
N HIS A 5 -4.53 21.76 -23.81
CA HIS A 5 -4.38 22.71 -24.92
C HIS A 5 -4.47 21.97 -26.25
N ASP A 6 -5.26 22.52 -27.18
CA ASP A 6 -5.39 22.08 -28.57
C ASP A 6 -5.68 20.58 -28.77
N GLY A 7 -6.57 20.01 -27.95
CA GLY A 7 -7.01 18.62 -28.12
C GLY A 7 -5.97 17.56 -27.75
N VAL A 8 -4.83 17.96 -27.19
CA VAL A 8 -3.74 17.05 -26.80
C VAL A 8 -3.45 17.18 -25.31
N TRP A 9 -3.55 16.06 -24.60
CA TRP A 9 -3.00 15.95 -23.25
C TRP A 9 -1.48 15.92 -23.35
N ARG A 10 -0.81 17.02 -22.95
CA ARG A 10 0.64 17.05 -22.83
C ARG A 10 1.03 16.63 -21.42
N SER A 11 1.73 15.51 -21.29
CA SER A 11 2.46 15.19 -20.06
C SER A 11 3.86 15.75 -20.16
N ASP A 12 4.28 16.50 -19.15
CA ASP A 12 5.68 16.46 -18.76
C ASP A 12 5.88 15.05 -18.21
N SER A 13 6.37 14.14 -19.07
CA SER A 13 6.45 12.73 -18.75
C SER A 13 7.21 12.58 -17.45
N MET A 14 6.56 12.04 -16.40
CA MET A 14 7.32 11.67 -15.21
C MET A 14 8.42 10.72 -15.69
N ARG A 15 9.67 11.12 -15.45
CA ARG A 15 10.85 10.43 -15.99
C ARG A 15 11.03 9.01 -15.46
N VAL A 16 10.16 8.57 -14.56
CA VAL A 16 10.22 7.28 -13.88
C VAL A 16 8.90 6.55 -14.12
N PRO A 17 8.93 5.24 -14.49
CA PRO A 17 7.72 4.45 -14.67
C PRO A 17 6.89 4.47 -13.39
N VAL A 18 5.59 4.75 -13.52
CA VAL A 18 4.64 4.56 -12.42
C VAL A 18 4.09 3.15 -12.53
N GLU A 19 4.12 2.42 -11.43
CA GLU A 19 3.61 1.06 -11.34
C GLU A 19 2.24 1.03 -10.66
N GLN A 20 2.04 1.86 -9.62
CA GLN A 20 0.79 1.92 -8.88
C GLN A 20 0.43 3.35 -8.48
N ALA A 21 -0.85 3.55 -8.21
CA ALA A 21 -1.41 4.79 -7.71
C ALA A 21 -2.38 4.46 -6.57
N VAL A 22 -2.26 5.16 -5.44
CA VAL A 22 -3.10 4.93 -4.25
C VAL A 22 -3.40 6.27 -3.57
N TYR A 23 -4.62 6.42 -3.06
CA TYR A 23 -5.00 7.56 -2.23
C TYR A 23 -4.77 7.24 -0.77
N ASP A 24 -4.24 8.19 -0.01
CA ASP A 24 -4.33 8.15 1.45
C ASP A 24 -5.71 8.65 1.95
N PRO A 25 -6.04 8.49 3.23
CA PRO A 25 -7.34 8.92 3.77
C PRO A 25 -7.57 10.44 3.72
N SER A 26 -6.52 11.25 3.53
CA SER A 26 -6.63 12.71 3.36
C SER A 26 -6.97 13.11 1.91
N GLY A 27 -6.96 12.15 0.98
CA GLY A 27 -7.19 12.38 -0.44
C GLY A 27 -5.94 12.74 -1.23
N THR A 28 -4.74 12.60 -0.64
CA THR A 28 -3.49 12.80 -1.36
C THR A 28 -3.22 11.60 -2.27
N LEU A 29 -2.90 11.86 -3.54
CA LEU A 29 -2.49 10.83 -4.49
C LEU A 29 -1.00 10.51 -4.33
N TRP A 30 -0.73 9.25 -4.02
CA TRP A 30 0.58 8.64 -3.98
C TRP A 30 0.80 7.78 -5.22
N LEU A 31 1.98 7.85 -5.80
CA LEU A 31 2.43 7.09 -6.97
C LEU A 31 3.63 6.26 -6.57
N SER A 32 3.76 5.05 -7.10
CA SER A 32 4.93 4.20 -6.85
C SER A 32 5.72 3.87 -8.11
N ASN A 33 7.00 3.59 -7.90
CA ASN A 33 7.83 2.82 -8.82
C ASN A 33 8.52 1.70 -8.02
N SER A 34 9.40 0.93 -8.66
CA SER A 34 10.13 -0.18 -7.99
C SER A 34 10.97 0.20 -6.77
N LYS A 35 11.23 1.49 -6.51
CA LYS A 35 12.07 1.97 -5.39
C LYS A 35 11.33 2.82 -4.38
N ASN A 36 10.33 3.59 -4.81
CA ASN A 36 9.73 4.63 -4.00
C ASN A 36 8.20 4.63 -4.13
N LEU A 37 7.53 5.01 -3.04
CA LEU A 37 6.17 5.53 -3.03
C LEU A 37 6.25 7.03 -2.73
N PHE A 38 5.69 7.89 -3.56
CA PHE A 38 5.86 9.33 -3.47
C PHE A 38 4.58 10.10 -3.81
N THR A 39 4.40 11.28 -3.24
CA THR A 39 3.25 12.14 -3.53
C THR A 39 3.40 12.82 -4.89
N THR A 40 2.29 13.15 -5.54
CA THR A 40 2.30 13.85 -6.84
C THR A 40 3.04 15.20 -6.85
N ASP A 41 3.18 15.86 -5.69
CA ASP A 41 3.94 17.09 -5.50
C ASP A 41 5.40 16.85 -5.06
N ASN A 42 5.82 15.59 -4.96
CA ASN A 42 7.13 15.11 -4.52
C ASN A 42 7.58 15.61 -3.13
N ARG A 43 6.64 16.05 -2.27
CA ARG A 43 6.98 16.48 -0.90
C ARG A 43 7.24 15.34 0.06
N GLN A 44 6.65 14.18 -0.21
CA GLN A 44 6.83 12.99 0.61
C GLN A 44 7.31 11.84 -0.27
N VAL A 45 8.31 11.11 0.25
CA VAL A 45 8.90 9.95 -0.41
C VAL A 45 9.12 8.88 0.67
N ILE A 46 8.60 7.70 0.38
CA ILE A 46 8.74 6.49 1.17
C ILE A 46 9.63 5.52 0.38
N ASP A 47 10.72 5.11 1.00
CA ASP A 47 11.66 4.14 0.44
C ASP A 47 11.07 2.72 0.51
N LEU A 48 11.10 2.00 -0.60
CA LEU A 48 10.63 0.61 -0.74
C LEU A 48 11.79 -0.40 -0.73
N SER A 49 13.05 0.04 -0.69
CA SER A 49 14.23 -0.83 -0.77
C SER A 49 14.35 -1.86 0.37
N ALA A 50 13.70 -1.61 1.50
CA ALA A 50 13.60 -2.57 2.60
C ALA A 50 12.60 -3.71 2.32
N LEU A 51 11.73 -3.57 1.32
CA LEU A 51 10.87 -4.63 0.80
C LEU A 51 11.65 -5.38 -0.28
N ALA A 52 12.07 -6.61 0.02
CA ALA A 52 12.81 -7.45 -0.92
C ALA A 52 11.93 -7.97 -2.06
N ASP A 53 10.62 -8.07 -1.82
CA ASP A 53 9.65 -8.69 -2.70
C ASP A 53 8.76 -7.66 -3.41
N PRO A 54 8.33 -7.92 -4.66
CA PRO A 54 7.44 -7.03 -5.38
C PRO A 54 6.19 -6.68 -4.58
N VAL A 55 5.89 -5.38 -4.49
CA VAL A 55 4.64 -4.90 -3.90
C VAL A 55 3.51 -5.08 -4.90
N THR A 56 2.52 -5.90 -4.57
CA THR A 56 1.35 -6.13 -5.40
C THR A 56 0.25 -5.10 -5.16
N GLN A 57 0.20 -4.51 -3.96
CA GLN A 57 -0.78 -3.51 -3.58
C GLN A 57 -0.28 -2.67 -2.41
N PHE A 58 -0.47 -1.34 -2.49
CA PHE A 58 -0.45 -0.47 -1.31
C PHE A 58 -1.87 -0.27 -0.77
N PHE A 59 -2.00 -0.22 0.55
CA PHE A 59 -3.28 0.01 1.21
C PHE A 59 -3.10 0.94 2.41
N TRP A 60 -3.85 2.03 2.42
CA TRP A 60 -3.99 2.86 3.61
C TRP A 60 -5.24 2.43 4.36
N ASP A 61 -5.10 2.16 5.65
CA ASP A 61 -6.28 1.96 6.49
C ASP A 61 -6.87 3.30 6.96
N LEU A 62 -8.04 3.23 7.59
CA LEU A 62 -8.77 4.38 8.12
C LEU A 62 -8.03 5.09 9.28
N GLU A 63 -6.92 4.54 9.79
CA GLU A 63 -6.09 5.12 10.85
C GLU A 63 -4.82 5.78 10.29
N ASN A 64 -4.72 5.96 8.97
CA ASN A 64 -3.53 6.42 8.25
C ASN A 64 -2.32 5.47 8.40
N GLN A 65 -2.55 4.18 8.65
CA GLN A 65 -1.48 3.19 8.58
C GLN A 65 -1.33 2.73 7.12
N LEU A 66 -0.12 2.90 6.57
CA LEU A 66 0.24 2.35 5.28
C LEU A 66 0.66 0.89 5.41
N TYR A 67 0.14 0.07 4.50
CA TYR A 67 0.51 -1.33 4.30
C TYR A 67 1.03 -1.56 2.88
N ALA A 68 1.97 -2.50 2.75
CA ALA A 68 2.45 -3.03 1.49
C ALA A 68 2.21 -4.55 1.43
N ALA A 69 1.33 -4.95 0.51
CA ALA A 69 1.09 -6.34 0.15
C ALA A 69 2.20 -6.81 -0.78
N THR A 70 2.85 -7.93 -0.51
CA THR A 70 3.91 -8.46 -1.35
C THR A 70 3.69 -9.93 -1.68
N THR A 71 4.59 -10.49 -2.49
CA THR A 71 4.63 -11.93 -2.78
C THR A 71 5.13 -12.78 -1.60
N ASP A 72 5.71 -12.17 -0.56
CA ASP A 72 6.24 -12.85 0.64
C ASP A 72 5.59 -12.37 1.96
N GLY A 73 4.54 -11.56 1.90
CA GLY A 73 3.76 -11.22 3.09
C GLY A 73 3.15 -9.84 3.08
N LEU A 74 2.61 -9.48 4.24
CA LEU A 74 2.08 -8.14 4.48
C LEU A 74 3.03 -7.37 5.39
N TYR A 75 3.31 -6.12 5.02
CA TYR A 75 4.18 -5.22 5.76
C TYR A 75 3.40 -3.96 6.13
N TRP A 76 3.76 -3.35 7.26
CA TRP A 76 3.25 -2.03 7.64
C TRP A 76 4.42 -1.05 7.75
N MET A 77 4.17 0.21 7.42
CA MET A 77 5.18 1.26 7.50
C MET A 77 5.24 1.87 8.90
N ALA A 78 6.37 1.71 9.58
CA ALA A 78 6.72 2.45 10.78
C ALA A 78 7.79 3.51 10.42
N ASP A 79 8.93 3.54 11.13
CA ASP A 79 10.15 4.20 10.65
C ASP A 79 10.78 3.45 9.46
N THR A 80 10.54 2.13 9.41
CA THR A 80 10.93 1.22 8.33
C THR A 80 9.82 0.20 8.12
N TRP A 81 9.85 -0.53 7.01
CA TRP A 81 8.89 -1.59 6.72
C TRP A 81 9.02 -2.75 7.70
N GLN A 82 7.94 -3.04 8.41
CA GLN A 82 7.88 -4.12 9.41
C GLN A 82 6.96 -5.25 8.92
N PRO A 83 7.43 -6.51 8.91
CA PRO A 83 6.60 -7.63 8.50
C PRO A 83 5.51 -7.89 9.53
N ILE A 84 4.32 -8.24 9.06
CA ILE A 84 3.26 -8.78 9.91
C ILE A 84 3.51 -10.28 10.05
N THR A 85 4.14 -10.67 11.16
CA THR A 85 4.65 -12.03 11.42
C THR A 85 3.70 -13.18 11.04
N PRO A 86 2.40 -13.18 11.42
CA PRO A 86 1.51 -14.28 11.04
C PRO A 86 1.25 -14.37 9.53
N LEU A 87 1.57 -13.33 8.77
CA LEU A 87 1.37 -13.23 7.32
C LEU A 87 2.67 -13.35 6.52
N LYS A 88 3.84 -13.39 7.17
CA LYS A 88 5.12 -13.57 6.49
C LYS A 88 5.19 -14.93 5.79
N GLY A 89 5.83 -15.00 4.64
CA GLY A 89 5.93 -16.20 3.81
C GLY A 89 4.68 -16.49 2.97
N ARG A 90 3.74 -15.53 2.85
CA ARG A 90 2.46 -15.74 2.17
C ARG A 90 2.23 -14.67 1.12
N LEU A 91 1.93 -15.10 -0.09
CA LEU A 91 1.48 -14.22 -1.15
C LEU A 91 0.18 -13.54 -0.72
N ILE A 92 0.18 -12.21 -0.74
CA ILE A 92 -1.00 -11.41 -0.46
C ILE A 92 -1.72 -11.08 -1.77
N HIS A 93 -2.98 -11.48 -1.86
CA HIS A 93 -3.82 -11.27 -3.05
C HIS A 93 -4.64 -9.98 -2.98
N ALA A 94 -5.15 -9.63 -1.81
CA ALA A 94 -5.99 -8.45 -1.63
C ALA A 94 -6.06 -8.01 -0.16
N LEU A 95 -6.26 -6.71 0.04
CA LEU A 95 -6.61 -6.11 1.33
C LEU A 95 -7.86 -5.25 1.21
N VAL A 96 -8.75 -5.38 2.19
CA VAL A 96 -9.92 -4.51 2.36
C VAL A 96 -10.17 -4.26 3.84
N GLN A 97 -10.70 -3.09 4.19
CA GLN A 97 -11.15 -2.79 5.54
C GLN A 97 -12.67 -2.64 5.53
N ASP A 98 -13.34 -3.26 6.50
CA ASP A 98 -14.79 -3.12 6.67
C ASP A 98 -15.17 -1.92 7.56
N ALA A 99 -16.48 -1.67 7.69
CA ALA A 99 -17.02 -0.56 8.46
C ALA A 99 -16.70 -0.65 9.97
N ASP A 100 -16.43 -1.85 10.48
CA ASP A 100 -16.03 -2.08 11.88
C ASP A 100 -14.51 -1.91 12.07
N SER A 101 -13.82 -1.36 11.06
CA SER A 101 -12.36 -1.20 11.02
C SER A 101 -11.59 -2.53 11.06
N THR A 102 -12.23 -3.66 10.74
CA THR A 102 -11.53 -4.94 10.61
C THR A 102 -10.80 -4.97 9.28
N LEU A 103 -9.48 -5.17 9.32
CA LEU A 103 -8.68 -5.37 8.12
C LEU A 103 -8.73 -6.84 7.72
N TRP A 104 -9.21 -7.10 6.51
CA TRP A 104 -9.28 -8.41 5.90
C TRP A 104 -8.18 -8.57 4.86
N VAL A 105 -7.49 -9.71 4.91
CA VAL A 105 -6.33 -10.00 4.06
C VAL A 105 -6.51 -11.37 3.43
N ALA A 106 -6.68 -11.40 2.11
CA ALA A 106 -6.69 -12.63 1.34
C ALA A 106 -5.25 -13.05 1.02
N THR A 107 -4.88 -14.24 1.45
CA THR A 107 -3.54 -14.82 1.25
C THR A 107 -3.62 -16.10 0.44
N SER A 108 -2.47 -16.59 -0.04
CA SER A 108 -2.40 -17.91 -0.68
C SER A 108 -2.77 -19.09 0.24
N ASP A 109 -2.82 -18.86 1.56
CA ASP A 109 -3.15 -19.90 2.55
C ASP A 109 -4.52 -19.72 3.22
N GLY A 110 -5.32 -18.74 2.80
CA GLY A 110 -6.69 -18.52 3.30
C GLY A 110 -7.03 -17.05 3.53
N LEU A 111 -7.98 -16.81 4.42
CA LEU A 111 -8.43 -15.46 4.77
C LEU A 111 -7.99 -15.13 6.20
N TRP A 112 -7.36 -13.98 6.38
CA TRP A 112 -6.95 -13.46 7.67
C TRP A 112 -7.69 -12.18 8.00
N GLN A 113 -7.89 -11.92 9.29
CA GLN A 113 -8.45 -10.67 9.77
C GLN A 113 -7.63 -10.10 10.92
N ARG A 114 -7.57 -8.77 11.02
CA ARG A 114 -7.14 -8.02 12.21
C ARG A 114 -8.32 -7.19 12.70
N LYS A 115 -8.84 -7.56 13.87
CA LYS A 115 -9.85 -6.75 14.56
C LYS A 115 -9.18 -5.63 15.35
N LYS A 116 -9.84 -4.48 15.40
CA LYS A 116 -9.51 -3.39 16.33
C LYS A 116 -10.06 -3.72 17.71
N SER A 117 -9.37 -4.56 18.46
CA SER A 117 -9.59 -4.76 19.91
C SER A 117 -8.33 -4.39 20.68
N ASN A 118 -8.43 -4.08 21.97
CA ASN A 118 -7.27 -3.83 22.84
C ASN A 118 -6.30 -5.04 22.75
N GLY A 119 -5.25 -4.91 21.94
CA GLY A 119 -4.45 -6.02 21.43
C GLY A 119 -4.87 -6.45 20.01
N SER A 120 -4.36 -5.76 18.99
CA SER A 120 -4.57 -6.05 17.57
C SER A 120 -4.11 -7.47 17.25
N THR A 121 -5.02 -8.44 17.27
CA THR A 121 -4.69 -9.86 17.06
C THR A 121 -5.09 -10.28 15.66
N TRP A 122 -4.20 -10.98 14.98
CA TRP A 122 -4.45 -11.58 13.68
C TRP A 122 -5.09 -12.95 13.86
N THR A 123 -6.18 -13.22 13.13
CA THR A 123 -6.90 -14.48 13.21
C THR A 123 -7.16 -15.00 11.81
N LYS A 124 -6.89 -16.28 11.58
CA LYS A 124 -7.25 -16.98 10.35
C LYS A 124 -8.73 -17.40 10.42
N ARG A 125 -9.44 -17.28 9.31
CA ARG A 125 -10.86 -17.64 9.16
C ARG A 125 -11.04 -18.97 8.44
#